data_AF-A0A365ZFF8-F1
#
_entry.id   AF-A0A365ZFF8-F1
#
_cell.length_a   1.000
_cell.length_b   1.000
_cell.length_c   1.000
_cell.angle_alpha   90.00
_cell.angle_beta   90.00
_cell.angle_gamma   90.00
#
_symmetry.space_group_name_H-M   'P 1'
#
loop_
_entity.id
_entity.type
_entity.pdbx_description
1 polymer ?
#
loop_
_entity_poly.entity_id
_entity_poly.type
_entity_poly.pdbx_seq_one_letter_code
_entity_poly.pdbx_strand_id
1 'polypeptide(L)'
;MNDNNEDAQDKQFRVLDFEPNCPDCAVAVGEPHEYDEYDGGCDVARCLVTGLQRLMCDLDHDCGRDVWTGWWPGQLDCEQLGWMIGPGLPDLNRLYTQATWDPAQCAWVKPG
;
A
#
# COMPACT_ATOMS: atom_id res chain seq x y z
N MET A 1 42.10 14.29 -7.64
CA MET A 1 41.56 13.05 -7.07
C MET A 1 40.06 13.20 -7.06
N ASN A 2 39.37 12.34 -7.80
CA ASN A 2 37.91 12.26 -7.79
C ASN A 2 37.52 11.39 -6.61
N ASP A 3 36.63 11.87 -5.75
CA ASP A 3 35.85 11.01 -4.88
C ASP A 3 34.38 11.40 -5.05
N ASN A 4 33.74 10.69 -5.98
CA ASN A 4 32.30 10.58 -6.08
C ASN A 4 31.80 9.97 -4.77
N ASN A 5 30.85 10.63 -4.11
CA ASN A 5 30.06 10.02 -3.06
C ASN A 5 28.58 10.18 -3.46
N GLU A 6 28.18 9.38 -4.45
CA GLU A 6 26.80 8.91 -4.57
C GLU A 6 26.53 7.95 -3.40
N ASP A 7 25.25 7.74 -3.08
CA ASP A 7 24.73 6.78 -2.11
C ASP A 7 24.63 7.20 -0.63
N ALA A 8 23.53 7.90 -0.34
CA ALA A 8 22.53 7.44 0.61
C ALA A 8 21.39 8.47 0.63
N GLN A 9 20.53 8.47 -0.40
CA GLN A 9 19.22 9.10 -0.24
C GLN A 9 18.43 8.24 0.74
N ASP A 10 18.56 8.62 2.00
CA ASP A 10 17.76 8.17 3.13
C ASP A 10 16.32 7.88 2.69
N LYS A 11 15.87 6.66 2.96
CA LYS A 11 14.48 6.21 2.85
C LYS A 11 13.60 6.95 3.87
N GLN A 12 13.50 8.27 3.72
CA GLN A 12 12.58 9.07 4.52
C GLN A 12 11.19 8.89 3.94
N PHE A 13 10.48 7.86 4.43
CA PHE A 13 9.03 7.92 4.49
C PHE A 13 8.68 9.27 5.12
N ARG A 14 8.04 10.14 4.36
CA ARG A 14 7.73 11.46 4.88
C ARG A 14 6.68 11.25 5.96
N VAL A 15 7.04 11.59 7.19
CA VAL A 15 6.10 11.67 8.33
C VAL A 15 4.87 12.51 7.98
N LEU A 16 4.98 13.41 6.99
CA LEU A 16 3.88 14.22 6.47
C LEU A 16 2.74 13.41 5.84
N ASP A 17 3.00 12.18 5.36
CA ASP A 17 1.99 11.35 4.70
C ASP A 17 1.44 10.25 5.63
N PHE A 18 1.88 10.24 6.89
CA PHE A 18 1.39 9.32 7.91
C PHE A 18 0.09 9.84 8.52
N GLU A 19 -0.92 8.97 8.57
CA GLU A 19 -2.23 9.25 9.13
C GLU A 19 -2.55 8.25 10.27
N PRO A 20 -2.69 8.71 11.53
CA PRO A 20 -2.84 7.81 12.68
C PRO A 20 -4.15 7.00 12.67
N ASN A 21 -5.13 7.46 11.90
CA ASN A 21 -6.44 6.83 11.74
C ASN A 21 -6.77 6.73 10.25
N CYS A 22 -7.46 5.67 9.87
CA CYS A 22 -7.94 5.52 8.49
C CYS A 22 -8.88 6.68 8.14
N PRO A 23 -8.65 7.41 7.03
CA PRO A 23 -9.52 8.52 6.65
C PRO A 23 -10.96 8.14 6.29
N ASP A 24 -11.23 6.85 6.03
CA ASP A 24 -12.55 6.34 5.68
C ASP A 24 -13.28 5.74 6.89
N CYS A 25 -12.73 4.71 7.52
CA CYS A 25 -13.38 4.00 8.63
C CYS A 25 -12.85 4.33 10.03
N ALA A 26 -11.96 5.32 10.16
CA ALA A 26 -11.43 5.89 11.41
C ALA A 26 -10.64 4.93 12.35
N VAL A 27 -10.48 3.65 12.02
CA VAL A 27 -9.67 2.70 12.80
C VAL A 27 -8.23 3.18 12.96
N ALA A 28 -7.61 2.92 14.11
CA ALA A 28 -6.24 3.34 14.40
C ALA A 28 -5.20 2.47 13.67
N VAL A 29 -3.96 2.95 13.60
CA VAL A 29 -2.85 2.13 13.09
C VAL A 29 -2.72 0.82 13.86
N GLY A 30 -2.64 -0.30 13.14
CA GLY A 30 -2.59 -1.64 13.70
C GLY A 30 -3.96 -2.30 13.90
N GLU A 31 -5.05 -1.57 13.70
CA GLU A 31 -6.40 -2.11 13.76
C GLU A 31 -6.91 -2.57 12.39
N PRO A 32 -7.70 -3.66 12.32
CA PRO A 32 -8.29 -4.09 11.06
C PRO A 32 -9.33 -3.08 10.58
N HIS A 33 -9.35 -2.81 9.28
CA HIS A 33 -10.38 -1.98 8.66
C HIS A 33 -11.78 -2.58 8.86
N GLU A 34 -12.77 -1.71 9.08
CA GLU A 34 -14.20 -2.09 9.14
C GLU A 34 -14.60 -2.95 7.94
N TYR A 35 -15.32 -4.02 8.24
CA TYR A 35 -15.74 -5.04 7.29
C TYR A 35 -17.26 -5.13 7.25
N ASP A 36 -17.79 -5.14 6.03
CA ASP A 36 -19.18 -5.44 5.73
C ASP A 36 -19.25 -6.66 4.82
N GLU A 37 -20.25 -7.52 5.03
CA GLU A 37 -20.40 -8.78 4.29
C GLU A 37 -20.95 -8.63 2.86
N TYR A 38 -21.62 -7.50 2.57
CA TYR A 38 -22.24 -7.24 1.27
C TYR A 38 -21.29 -6.54 0.31
N ASP A 39 -20.50 -5.60 0.81
CA ASP A 39 -19.64 -4.78 -0.03
C ASP A 39 -18.16 -4.82 0.36
N GLY A 40 -17.78 -5.38 1.51
CA GLY A 40 -16.39 -5.45 1.96
C GLY A 40 -15.95 -4.30 2.89
N GLY A 41 -16.80 -3.30 3.12
CA GLY A 41 -16.63 -2.21 4.08
C GLY A 41 -15.71 -1.09 3.59
N CYS A 42 -14.59 -0.86 4.28
CA CYS A 42 -13.73 0.30 4.05
C CYS A 42 -13.18 0.42 2.61
N ASP A 43 -13.26 1.62 2.03
CA ASP A 43 -12.74 1.99 0.71
C ASP A 43 -11.21 1.85 0.62
N VAL A 44 -10.52 1.99 1.75
CA VAL A 44 -9.05 1.92 1.85
C VAL A 44 -8.57 0.48 2.00
N ALA A 45 -9.37 -0.41 2.59
CA ALA A 45 -8.98 -1.80 2.82
C ALA A 45 -8.59 -2.52 1.51
N ARG A 46 -7.54 -3.34 1.59
CA ARG A 46 -7.09 -4.22 0.50
C ARG A 46 -7.57 -5.65 0.69
N CYS A 47 -7.83 -6.33 -0.41
CA CYS A 47 -7.98 -7.77 -0.44
C CYS A 47 -6.58 -8.40 -0.33
N LEU A 48 -6.34 -9.22 0.70
CA LEU A 48 -5.03 -9.84 0.93
C LEU A 48 -4.69 -10.92 -0.11
N VAL A 49 -5.70 -11.41 -0.86
CA VAL A 49 -5.50 -12.37 -1.95
C VAL A 49 -5.02 -11.67 -3.23
N THR A 50 -5.51 -10.46 -3.52
CA THR A 50 -5.25 -9.79 -4.82
C THR A 50 -4.41 -8.53 -4.73
N GLY A 51 -4.28 -7.93 -3.54
CA GLY A 51 -3.65 -6.62 -3.32
C GLY A 51 -4.50 -5.43 -3.75
N LEU A 52 -5.64 -5.68 -4.41
CA LEU A 52 -6.56 -4.64 -4.88
C LEU A 52 -7.54 -4.23 -3.77
N GLN A 53 -8.40 -3.26 -4.05
CA GLN A 53 -9.44 -2.83 -3.12
C GLN A 53 -10.30 -4.02 -2.67
N ARG A 54 -10.55 -4.11 -1.35
CA ARG A 54 -11.48 -5.10 -0.77
C ARG A 54 -12.93 -4.73 -1.03
N LEU A 55 -13.26 -3.44 -0.89
CA LEU A 55 -14.59 -2.94 -1.20
C LEU A 55 -14.95 -3.30 -2.66
N MET A 56 -16.13 -3.88 -2.84
CA MET A 56 -16.66 -4.41 -4.10
C MET A 56 -15.82 -5.52 -4.75
N CYS A 57 -14.96 -6.23 -4.00
CA CYS A 57 -14.30 -7.43 -4.53
C CYS A 57 -15.35 -8.53 -4.80
N ASP A 58 -15.41 -9.00 -6.04
CA ASP A 58 -16.45 -9.92 -6.54
C ASP A 58 -15.93 -11.35 -6.79
N LEU A 59 -14.71 -11.63 -6.35
CA LEU A 59 -14.07 -12.93 -6.51
C LEU A 59 -14.48 -13.89 -5.37
N ASP A 60 -14.58 -15.18 -5.69
CA ASP A 60 -14.95 -16.23 -4.72
C ASP A 60 -13.77 -16.60 -3.80
N HIS A 61 -13.51 -15.76 -2.80
CA HIS A 61 -12.54 -16.00 -1.73
C HIS A 61 -12.83 -15.16 -0.48
N ASP A 62 -12.22 -15.53 0.65
CA ASP A 62 -12.10 -14.63 1.79
C ASP A 62 -10.99 -13.61 1.52
N CYS A 63 -11.36 -12.33 1.40
CA CYS A 63 -10.41 -11.24 1.18
C CYS A 63 -9.43 -11.06 2.36
N GLY A 64 -9.73 -11.66 3.52
CA GLY A 64 -9.00 -11.45 4.76
C GLY A 64 -9.36 -10.13 5.44
N ARG A 65 -8.53 -9.74 6.41
CA ARG A 65 -8.73 -8.53 7.22
C ARG A 65 -7.48 -7.67 7.18
N ASP A 66 -7.46 -6.78 6.19
CA ASP A 66 -6.42 -5.76 6.05
C ASP A 66 -6.39 -4.82 7.26
N VAL A 67 -5.19 -4.35 7.59
CA VAL A 67 -4.89 -3.56 8.78
C VAL A 67 -4.42 -2.19 8.36
N TRP A 68 -4.95 -1.16 9.02
CA TRP A 68 -4.49 0.19 8.76
C TRP A 68 -3.03 0.37 9.18
N THR A 69 -2.16 0.65 8.23
CA THR A 69 -0.71 0.79 8.48
C THR A 69 -0.32 2.21 8.85
N GLY A 70 -1.20 3.19 8.57
CA GLY A 70 -0.92 4.61 8.68
C GLY A 70 -0.56 5.28 7.37
N TRP A 71 -0.48 4.52 6.26
CA TRP A 71 -0.20 5.06 4.93
C TRP A 71 -1.23 4.57 3.91
N TRP A 72 -1.45 5.38 2.88
CA TRP A 72 -2.32 5.01 1.76
C TRP A 72 -1.81 3.73 1.05
N PRO A 73 -2.73 2.84 0.61
CA PRO A 73 -2.34 1.61 -0.07
C PRO A 73 -1.46 1.88 -1.29
N GLY A 74 -0.35 1.15 -1.38
CA GLY A 74 0.65 1.27 -2.44
C GLY A 74 1.72 2.34 -2.22
N GLN A 75 1.58 3.23 -1.22
CA GLN A 75 2.62 4.22 -0.94
C GLN A 75 3.94 3.55 -0.50
N LEU A 76 3.87 2.67 0.51
CA LEU A 76 5.06 2.00 1.01
C LEU A 76 5.71 1.08 -0.04
N ASP A 77 4.90 0.46 -0.90
CA ASP A 77 5.40 -0.39 -1.98
C ASP A 77 6.12 0.44 -3.06
N CYS A 78 5.52 1.55 -3.50
CA CYS A 78 6.15 2.46 -4.46
C CYS A 78 7.50 2.99 -3.95
N GLU A 79 7.57 3.37 -2.67
CA GLU A 79 8.82 3.83 -2.07
C GLU A 79 9.88 2.72 -2.03
N GLN A 80 9.50 1.49 -1.64
CA GLN A 80 10.41 0.34 -1.63
C GLN A 80 10.91 -0.04 -3.03
N LEU A 81 10.06 0.08 -4.04
CA LEU A 81 10.38 -0.23 -5.43
C LEU A 81 11.12 0.93 -6.14
N GLY A 82 11.14 2.13 -5.55
CA GLY A 82 11.64 3.35 -6.18
C GLY A 82 10.73 3.85 -7.32
N TRP A 83 9.45 3.51 -7.30
CA TRP A 83 8.46 3.86 -8.32
C TRP A 83 7.68 5.11 -7.90
N MET A 84 8.37 6.24 -7.99
CA MET A 84 7.86 7.56 -7.61
C MET A 84 7.81 8.46 -8.84
N ILE A 85 6.73 9.22 -9.00
CA ILE A 85 6.64 10.30 -10.00
C ILE A 85 7.50 11.49 -9.55
N GLY A 86 7.55 11.72 -8.23
CA GLY A 86 8.35 12.75 -7.60
C GLY A 86 8.44 12.53 -6.08
N PRO A 87 9.10 13.42 -5.34
CA PRO A 87 9.29 13.27 -3.91
C PRO A 87 7.95 13.27 -3.14
N GLY A 88 7.58 12.12 -2.54
CA GLY A 88 6.29 11.92 -1.86
C GLY A 88 5.10 11.68 -2.80
N LEU A 89 5.34 11.42 -4.09
CA LEU A 89 4.28 11.18 -5.08
C LEU A 89 4.42 9.77 -5.67
N PRO A 90 3.76 8.75 -5.10
CA PRO A 90 3.87 7.37 -5.57
C PRO A 90 3.26 7.19 -6.97
N ASP A 91 3.93 6.44 -7.84
CA ASP A 91 3.40 6.07 -9.16
C ASP A 91 2.47 4.86 -9.05
N LEU A 92 1.29 5.07 -8.47
CA LEU A 92 0.30 4.02 -8.23
C LEU A 92 -0.20 3.40 -9.55
N ASN A 93 -0.26 4.18 -10.62
CA ASN A 93 -0.63 3.66 -11.95
C ASN A 93 0.37 2.61 -12.39
N ARG A 94 1.67 2.88 -12.26
CA ARG A 94 2.71 1.90 -12.56
C ARG A 94 2.67 0.72 -11.60
N LEU A 95 2.46 0.96 -10.31
CA LEU A 95 2.36 -0.11 -9.31
C LEU A 95 1.28 -1.12 -9.70
N TYR A 96 0.03 -0.69 -9.86
CA TYR A 96 -1.10 -1.57 -10.11
C TYR A 96 -1.13 -2.19 -11.52
N THR A 97 -0.34 -1.68 -12.47
CA THR A 97 -0.30 -2.20 -13.85
C THR A 97 0.96 -3.01 -14.18
N GLN A 98 2.05 -2.86 -13.42
CA GLN A 98 3.34 -3.49 -13.72
C GLN A 98 3.91 -4.33 -12.58
N ALA A 99 3.54 -4.07 -11.31
CA ALA A 99 3.99 -4.90 -10.21
C ALA A 99 3.22 -6.22 -10.16
N THR A 100 3.76 -7.20 -9.43
CA THR A 100 3.07 -8.44 -9.10
C THR A 100 2.73 -8.43 -7.61
N TRP A 101 1.50 -8.78 -7.26
CA TRP A 101 1.11 -8.94 -5.86
C TRP A 101 1.72 -10.24 -5.30
N ASP A 102 2.42 -10.14 -4.17
CA ASP A 102 2.83 -11.30 -3.37
C ASP A 102 1.89 -11.45 -2.16
N PRO A 103 0.91 -12.39 -2.20
CA PRO A 103 -0.04 -12.57 -1.10
C PRO A 103 0.62 -13.13 0.17
N ALA A 104 1.80 -13.75 0.08
CA ALA A 104 2.51 -14.22 1.28
C ALA A 104 3.15 -13.07 2.06
N GLN A 105 3.52 -12.00 1.35
CA GLN A 105 4.11 -10.79 1.95
C GLN A 105 3.10 -9.67 2.16
N CYS A 106 1.92 -9.78 1.55
CA CYS A 106 0.93 -8.70 1.45
C CYS A 106 1.58 -7.40 0.92
N ALA A 107 2.39 -7.54 -0.13
CA ALA A 107 3.16 -6.45 -0.72
C ALA A 107 3.23 -6.57 -2.25
N TRP A 108 3.42 -5.43 -2.91
CA TRP A 108 3.69 -5.39 -4.34
C TRP A 108 5.19 -5.54 -4.60
N VAL A 109 5.56 -6.49 -5.46
CA VAL A 109 6.94 -6.78 -5.84
C VAL A 109 7.18 -6.48 -7.32
N LYS A 110 8.46 -6.36 -7.71
CA LYS A 110 8.81 -6.24 -9.13
C LYS A 110 8.23 -7.42 -9.92
N PRO A 111 7.81 -7.22 -11.18
CA PRO A 111 7.38 -8.33 -12.03
C PRO A 111 8.53 -9.34 -12.17
N GLY A 112 8.17 -10.62 -12.13
CA GLY A 112 9.11 -11.75 -12.28
C GLY A 112 9.68 -11.90 -13.68
#